data_AF-A0A821RJJ5-F1
#
_entry.id   AF-A0A821RJJ5-F1
#
_cell.length_a   1.000
_cell.length_b   1.000
_cell.length_c   1.000
_cell.angle_alpha   90.00
_cell.angle_beta   90.00
_cell.angle_gamma   90.00
#
_symmetry.space_group_name_H-M   'P 1'
#
loop_
_entity.id
_entity.type
_entity.pdbx_description
1 polymer ?
#
loop_
_entity_poly.entity_id
_entity_poly.type
_entity_poly.pdbx_seq_one_letter_code
_entity_poly.pdbx_strand_id
1 'polypeptide(L)'
;RDYINQLENARGSPKTKCSLNEIRTRRENSAINYEEAKNVLCPYIGYKGVECLGSITRGRNLIAENATRLPIGVGMTLDITTGTLLLPALEYIYLGNNYWTDTISNTTYQAPRGVTFPTFSENDNQPVARVFLTATELSNEWKYEKLRGSWLGGEFGHSKSLADIYSRFFSNNQATAITQKPYVLYRLRVENLRLNKYAKQAIAQLPTTYNETLYNDFLRNWGTHIVQQSLIGGMHEQQVLFKDCIFSFNGAITSDNLDDYLKKDILSETLGNSFYADRRIISVDHWLGGDSTEKNETRWQQILVDNPALLKIEEYVPWSDVIEIDPD
;
A
#
# COMPACT_ATOMS: atom_id res chain seq x y z
N ARG A 1 -13.59 -34.06 -23.09
CA ARG A 1 -13.04 -35.36 -23.55
C ARG A 1 -12.81 -35.40 -25.07
N ASP A 2 -13.09 -34.32 -25.81
CA ASP A 2 -12.85 -34.24 -27.27
C ASP A 2 -11.65 -33.39 -27.71
N TYR A 3 -10.79 -32.95 -26.79
CA TYR A 3 -9.57 -32.20 -27.13
C TYR A 3 -8.28 -33.06 -27.06
N ILE A 4 -8.37 -34.29 -26.54
CA ILE A 4 -7.22 -35.20 -26.39
C ILE A 4 -7.00 -36.05 -27.65
N ASN A 5 -8.04 -36.31 -28.44
CA ASN A 5 -7.95 -37.16 -29.63
C ASN A 5 -7.40 -36.45 -30.88
N GLN A 6 -7.20 -35.13 -30.86
CA GLN A 6 -6.66 -34.40 -32.01
C GLN A 6 -5.12 -34.31 -32.02
N LEU A 7 -4.43 -34.74 -30.95
CA LEU A 7 -2.96 -34.73 -30.88
C LEU A 7 -2.31 -36.04 -31.35
N GLU A 8 -3.07 -37.10 -31.63
CA GLU A 8 -2.51 -38.41 -31.99
C GLU A 8 -2.39 -38.67 -33.51
N ASN A 9 -2.96 -37.82 -34.37
CA ASN A 9 -2.95 -38.03 -35.83
C ASN A 9 -1.85 -37.30 -36.62
N ALA A 10 -0.85 -36.71 -35.95
CA ALA A 10 0.28 -36.05 -36.61
C ALA A 10 1.60 -36.83 -36.54
N ARG A 11 1.55 -38.18 -36.57
CA ARG A 11 2.74 -39.04 -36.71
C ARG A 11 2.90 -39.52 -38.15
N GLY A 12 3.71 -38.82 -38.93
CA GLY A 12 4.01 -39.17 -40.32
C GLY A 12 5.28 -38.56 -40.93
N SER A 13 6.43 -38.54 -40.22
CA SER A 13 7.83 -38.39 -40.73
C SER A 13 8.24 -37.14 -41.58
N PRO A 14 9.55 -36.83 -41.78
CA PRO A 14 10.77 -37.29 -41.10
C PRO A 14 11.63 -36.15 -40.50
N LYS A 15 12.18 -36.43 -39.30
CA LYS A 15 13.46 -35.99 -38.71
C LYS A 15 14.13 -34.71 -39.27
N THR A 16 13.93 -33.60 -38.57
CA THR A 16 15.01 -32.66 -38.26
C THR A 16 15.42 -32.91 -36.81
N LYS A 17 16.67 -33.36 -36.59
CA LYS A 17 17.22 -33.52 -35.23
C LYS A 17 17.41 -32.13 -34.61
N CYS A 18 16.35 -31.55 -34.04
CA CYS A 18 16.54 -30.67 -32.88
C CYS A 18 16.89 -31.59 -31.73
N SER A 19 18.12 -31.46 -31.21
CA SER A 19 18.57 -32.36 -30.15
C SER A 19 17.67 -32.16 -28.93
N LEU A 20 17.21 -33.26 -28.34
CA LEU A 20 16.49 -33.24 -27.05
C LEU A 20 17.30 -32.54 -25.95
N ASN A 21 18.62 -32.37 -26.15
CA ASN A 21 19.45 -31.56 -25.27
C ASN A 21 19.14 -30.07 -25.38
N GLU A 22 18.91 -29.49 -26.57
CA GLU A 22 18.60 -28.05 -26.73
C GLU A 22 17.23 -27.66 -26.16
N ILE A 23 16.24 -28.55 -26.21
CA ILE A 23 14.93 -28.34 -25.59
C ILE A 23 15.02 -28.48 -24.06
N ARG A 24 15.93 -29.32 -23.56
CA ARG A 24 16.21 -29.45 -22.13
C ARG A 24 16.98 -28.24 -21.59
N THR A 25 17.98 -27.74 -22.31
CA THR A 25 18.70 -26.51 -21.93
C THR A 25 17.82 -25.26 -22.01
N ARG A 26 16.82 -25.21 -22.92
CA ARG A 26 15.86 -24.09 -22.96
C ARG A 26 14.78 -24.15 -21.88
N ARG A 27 14.34 -25.35 -21.46
CA ARG A 27 13.38 -25.50 -20.34
C ARG A 27 14.02 -25.34 -18.95
N GLU A 28 15.33 -25.56 -18.83
CA GLU A 28 16.05 -25.34 -17.57
C GLU A 28 16.36 -23.85 -17.31
N ASN A 29 16.20 -22.97 -18.31
CA ASN A 29 16.41 -21.53 -18.18
C ASN A 29 15.13 -20.69 -17.92
N SER A 30 13.95 -21.31 -17.78
CA SER A 30 12.67 -20.57 -17.61
C SER A 30 11.84 -20.98 -16.40
N ALA A 31 12.37 -21.83 -15.51
CA ALA A 31 11.73 -22.09 -14.23
C ALA A 31 12.07 -20.93 -13.30
N ILE A 32 11.11 -20.04 -13.05
CA ILE A 32 11.24 -19.02 -11.98
C ILE A 32 11.53 -19.80 -10.69
N ASN A 33 12.72 -19.58 -10.12
CA ASN A 33 13.04 -20.10 -8.80
C ASN A 33 12.11 -19.40 -7.80
N TYR A 34 11.06 -20.11 -7.37
CA TYR A 34 10.01 -19.56 -6.52
C TYR A 34 10.56 -18.95 -5.23
N GLU A 35 11.55 -19.58 -4.60
CA GLU A 35 12.18 -19.06 -3.38
C GLU A 35 12.98 -17.78 -3.65
N GLU A 36 13.66 -17.70 -4.79
CA GLU A 36 14.37 -16.49 -5.18
C GLU A 36 13.40 -15.35 -5.52
N ALA A 37 12.29 -15.63 -6.23
CA ALA A 37 11.25 -14.65 -6.52
C ALA A 37 10.61 -14.14 -5.23
N LYS A 38 10.32 -15.03 -4.28
CA LYS A 38 9.81 -14.68 -2.97
C LYS A 38 10.79 -13.81 -2.17
N ASN A 39 12.10 -14.05 -2.26
CA ASN A 39 13.07 -13.22 -1.52
C ASN A 39 13.29 -11.83 -2.15
N VAL A 40 13.05 -11.67 -3.44
CA VAL A 40 13.21 -10.39 -4.15
C VAL A 40 11.93 -9.56 -4.08
N LEU A 41 10.77 -10.20 -4.20
CA LEU A 41 9.48 -9.52 -4.29
C LEU A 41 8.83 -9.28 -2.93
N CYS A 42 9.51 -9.63 -1.84
CA CYS A 42 8.89 -9.86 -0.55
C CYS A 42 9.93 -9.83 0.60
N PRO A 43 9.57 -9.33 1.80
CA PRO A 43 8.35 -8.60 2.11
C PRO A 43 8.39 -7.14 1.61
N TYR A 44 7.22 -6.52 1.43
CA TYR A 44 7.09 -5.09 1.10
C TYR A 44 6.06 -4.41 2.01
N ILE A 45 6.10 -3.08 2.12
CA ILE A 45 5.15 -2.33 2.96
C ILE A 45 3.86 -2.03 2.19
N GLY A 46 2.76 -2.67 2.60
CA GLY A 46 1.42 -2.34 2.14
C GLY A 46 0.74 -1.32 3.05
N TYR A 47 -0.51 -0.98 2.73
CA TYR A 47 -1.26 0.01 3.50
C TYR A 47 -1.76 -0.49 4.87
N LYS A 48 -1.79 -1.82 5.10
CA LYS A 48 -2.23 -2.41 6.38
C LYS A 48 -1.07 -2.90 7.24
N GLY A 49 0.15 -2.81 6.73
CA GLY A 49 1.32 -3.45 7.30
C GLY A 49 2.19 -4.06 6.21
N VAL A 50 3.14 -4.88 6.63
CA VAL A 50 4.03 -5.63 5.78
C VAL A 50 3.27 -6.79 5.11
N GLU A 51 3.41 -6.90 3.80
CA GLU A 51 2.67 -7.83 2.95
C GLU A 51 3.59 -8.69 2.09
N CYS A 52 3.01 -9.78 1.58
CA CYS A 52 3.65 -10.66 0.62
C CYS A 52 2.66 -11.29 -0.37
N LEU A 53 3.09 -11.48 -1.61
CA LEU A 53 2.29 -12.13 -2.64
C LEU A 53 1.92 -13.56 -2.24
N GLY A 54 0.63 -13.88 -2.31
CA GLY A 54 0.11 -15.21 -1.99
C GLY A 54 -0.06 -15.51 -0.49
N SER A 55 0.32 -14.59 0.40
CA SER A 55 0.12 -14.75 1.85
C SER A 55 -0.85 -13.70 2.39
N ILE A 56 -2.09 -14.11 2.67
CA ILE A 56 -3.01 -13.35 3.53
C ILE A 56 -2.63 -13.62 4.99
N THR A 57 -1.38 -13.37 5.37
CA THR A 57 -0.99 -13.41 6.78
C THR A 57 -1.19 -12.03 7.36
N ARG A 58 -2.41 -11.79 7.85
CA ARG A 58 -2.69 -10.70 8.79
C ARG A 58 -1.82 -10.91 10.03
N GLY A 59 -0.95 -9.95 10.33
CA GLY A 59 -0.47 -9.67 11.68
C GLY A 59 0.42 -10.72 12.36
N ARG A 60 1.24 -11.51 11.64
CA ARG A 60 2.29 -12.29 12.29
C ARG A 60 3.62 -12.19 11.52
N ASN A 61 4.58 -11.53 12.17
CA ASN A 61 6.03 -11.59 11.99
C ASN A 61 6.49 -12.26 10.67
N LEU A 62 6.35 -11.53 9.56
CA LEU A 62 6.95 -11.91 8.28
C LEU A 62 8.45 -11.55 8.21
N ILE A 63 8.98 -10.88 9.23
CA ILE A 63 10.42 -10.66 9.35
C ILE A 63 11.07 -11.95 9.86
N ALA A 64 11.54 -12.76 8.92
CA ALA A 64 12.34 -13.95 9.19
C ALA A 64 13.70 -13.57 9.82
N GLU A 65 13.99 -14.15 11.00
CA GLU A 65 15.27 -14.54 11.64
C GLU A 65 16.57 -13.69 11.51
N ASN A 66 16.58 -12.56 10.82
CA ASN A 66 17.69 -11.61 10.75
C ASN A 66 17.15 -10.20 11.02
N ALA A 67 16.95 -9.90 12.31
CA ALA A 67 16.39 -8.66 12.87
C ALA A 67 17.28 -7.42 12.69
N THR A 68 17.70 -7.14 11.45
CA THR A 68 18.57 -6.02 11.12
C THR A 68 18.24 -5.34 9.80
N ARG A 69 17.20 -5.72 9.04
CA ARG A 69 16.83 -5.00 7.80
C ARG A 69 15.61 -4.12 8.02
N LEU A 70 15.70 -2.89 7.50
CA LEU A 70 14.60 -1.94 7.54
C LEU A 70 13.50 -2.37 6.57
N PRO A 71 12.22 -2.37 6.96
CA PRO A 71 11.11 -2.51 6.02
C PRO A 71 11.13 -1.38 4.97
N ILE A 72 10.95 -1.72 3.68
CA ILE A 72 11.08 -0.76 2.58
C ILE A 72 9.72 -0.51 1.90
N GLY A 73 9.33 0.76 1.83
CA GLY A 73 8.08 1.23 1.18
C GLY A 73 8.29 2.06 -0.10
N VAL A 74 9.53 2.19 -0.57
CA VAL A 74 9.85 2.73 -1.90
C VAL A 74 10.07 1.58 -2.89
N GLY A 75 10.20 1.87 -4.19
CA GLY A 75 10.49 0.91 -5.25
C GLY A 75 9.39 -0.09 -5.56
N MET A 76 8.26 0.01 -4.86
CA MET A 76 7.01 -0.65 -5.20
C MET A 76 6.40 -0.04 -6.45
N THR A 77 5.64 -0.83 -7.20
CA THR A 77 4.87 -0.29 -8.33
C THR A 77 3.48 0.15 -7.92
N LEU A 78 2.93 1.07 -8.69
CA LEU A 78 1.66 1.73 -8.46
C LEU A 78 0.87 1.79 -9.77
N ASP A 79 -0.36 1.29 -9.76
CA ASP A 79 -1.37 1.73 -10.72
C ASP A 79 -1.93 3.06 -10.21
N ILE A 80 -1.58 4.17 -10.88
CA ILE A 80 -2.01 5.51 -10.45
C ILE A 80 -3.53 5.65 -10.56
N THR A 81 -4.18 4.99 -11.53
CA THR A 81 -5.61 5.15 -11.78
C THR A 81 -6.46 4.50 -10.68
N THR A 82 -5.92 3.44 -10.08
CA THR A 82 -6.57 2.72 -8.99
C THR A 82 -5.89 2.92 -7.64
N GLY A 83 -4.77 3.64 -7.54
CA GLY A 83 -3.91 3.71 -6.36
C GLY A 83 -3.52 2.36 -5.77
N THR A 84 -3.48 1.30 -6.58
CA THR A 84 -3.17 -0.05 -6.11
C THR A 84 -1.66 -0.25 -6.13
N LEU A 85 -1.12 -0.64 -4.98
CA LEU A 85 0.25 -1.12 -4.88
C LEU A 85 0.39 -2.51 -5.50
N LEU A 86 1.47 -2.71 -6.25
CA LEU A 86 1.76 -3.91 -7.01
C LEU A 86 3.21 -4.36 -6.73
N LEU A 87 3.77 -5.19 -7.61
CA LEU A 87 5.07 -5.83 -7.42
C LEU A 87 6.20 -4.81 -7.18
N PRO A 88 7.17 -5.08 -6.30
CA PRO A 88 8.37 -4.26 -6.22
C PRO A 88 9.22 -4.41 -7.48
N ALA A 89 9.64 -3.28 -8.03
CA ALA A 89 10.40 -3.20 -9.27
C ALA A 89 11.90 -3.00 -9.04
N LEU A 90 12.32 -2.55 -7.86
CA LEU A 90 13.72 -2.22 -7.59
C LEU A 90 14.52 -3.38 -6.98
N GLU A 91 15.82 -3.39 -7.25
CA GLU A 91 16.80 -4.26 -6.62
C GLU A 91 17.37 -3.60 -5.36
N TYR A 92 17.25 -4.27 -4.21
CA TYR A 92 17.79 -3.77 -2.95
C TYR A 92 19.11 -4.44 -2.59
N ILE A 93 20.16 -3.62 -2.50
CA ILE A 93 21.52 -4.04 -2.14
C ILE A 93 21.84 -3.59 -0.72
N TYR A 94 21.83 -4.53 0.23
CA TYR A 94 22.15 -4.30 1.65
C TYR A 94 23.65 -4.46 1.90
N LEU A 95 24.46 -3.57 1.33
CA LEU A 95 25.91 -3.53 1.51
C LEU A 95 26.35 -2.16 2.03
N GLY A 96 27.32 -2.16 2.95
CA GLY A 96 27.91 -0.95 3.52
C GLY A 96 27.21 -0.46 4.80
N ASN A 97 27.37 0.83 5.08
CA ASN A 97 27.02 1.45 6.36
C ASN A 97 25.75 2.32 6.31
N ASN A 98 24.74 1.95 5.52
CA ASN A 98 23.47 2.66 5.50
C ASN A 98 22.55 2.09 6.57
N TYR A 99 22.25 2.88 7.60
CA TYR A 99 21.45 2.46 8.74
C TYR A 99 20.45 3.57 9.13
N TRP A 100 19.33 3.14 9.67
CA TRP A 100 18.34 3.97 10.32
C TRP A 100 18.11 3.45 11.74
N THR A 101 17.97 4.35 12.70
CA THR A 101 17.73 3.99 14.10
C THR A 101 16.35 4.47 14.50
N ASP A 102 15.54 3.55 15.02
CA ASP A 102 14.26 3.88 15.60
C ASP A 102 14.46 4.65 16.90
N THR A 103 13.89 5.84 16.99
CA THR A 103 14.00 6.68 18.18
C THR A 103 13.23 6.13 19.38
N ILE A 104 12.22 5.26 19.16
CA ILE A 104 11.39 4.71 20.24
C ILE A 104 12.06 3.48 20.87
N SER A 105 12.43 2.48 20.06
CA SER A 105 13.07 1.26 20.55
C SER A 105 14.60 1.35 20.68
N ASN A 106 15.22 2.38 20.11
CA ASN A 106 16.68 2.52 19.96
C ASN A 106 17.32 1.37 19.14
N THR A 107 16.51 0.65 18.37
CA THR A 107 16.97 -0.44 17.50
C THR A 107 17.47 0.13 16.18
N THR A 108 18.59 -0.39 15.69
CA THR A 108 19.18 0.05 14.42
C THR A 108 18.94 -0.98 13.32
N TYR A 109 18.45 -0.50 12.19
CA TYR A 109 18.09 -1.28 11.01
C TYR A 109 18.96 -0.85 9.83
N GLN A 110 19.52 -1.83 9.14
CA GLN A 110 20.24 -1.68 7.88
C GLN A 110 19.26 -1.37 6.75
N ALA A 111 19.58 -0.35 5.95
CA ALA A 111 18.83 0.02 4.77
C ALA A 111 19.60 -0.27 3.48
N PRO A 112 18.92 -0.46 2.34
CA PRO A 112 19.57 -0.63 1.05
C PRO A 112 20.42 0.58 0.68
N ARG A 113 21.50 0.36 -0.08
CA ARG A 113 22.26 1.45 -0.70
C ARG A 113 21.35 2.24 -1.66
N GLY A 114 21.46 3.57 -1.64
CA GLY A 114 20.68 4.46 -2.52
C GLY A 114 19.31 4.85 -1.97
N VAL A 115 18.91 4.31 -0.82
CA VAL A 115 17.77 4.79 -0.04
C VAL A 115 18.26 5.84 0.96
N THR A 116 17.59 6.98 0.99
CA THR A 116 17.84 8.10 1.90
C THR A 116 16.65 8.30 2.85
N PHE A 117 16.87 9.07 3.92
CA PHE A 117 15.87 9.37 4.94
C PHE A 117 15.59 10.88 5.00
N PRO A 118 14.79 11.44 4.08
CA PRO A 118 14.38 12.83 4.19
C PRO A 118 13.70 13.09 5.55
N THR A 119 13.85 14.30 6.08
CA THR A 119 13.17 14.67 7.32
C THR A 119 11.67 14.72 7.11
N PHE A 120 10.89 14.39 8.15
CA PHE A 120 9.46 14.68 8.25
C PHE A 120 9.21 15.70 9.36
N SER A 121 8.03 16.31 9.35
CA SER A 121 7.66 17.39 10.27
C SER A 121 6.68 16.89 11.33
N GLU A 122 6.52 17.65 12.42
CA GLU A 122 5.49 17.37 13.43
C GLU A 122 4.07 17.39 12.83
N ASN A 123 3.86 18.17 11.77
CA ASN A 123 2.58 18.23 11.05
C ASN A 123 2.21 16.89 10.40
N ASP A 124 3.21 16.06 10.05
CA ASP A 124 2.96 14.74 9.46
C ASP A 124 2.38 13.75 10.49
N ASN A 125 2.39 14.09 11.79
CA ASN A 125 1.80 13.31 12.88
C ASN A 125 0.48 13.91 13.42
N GLN A 126 0.02 15.03 12.87
CA GLN A 126 -1.20 15.68 13.36
C GLN A 126 -2.44 14.94 12.87
N PRO A 127 -3.49 14.81 13.71
CA PRO A 127 -4.73 14.20 13.28
C PRO A 127 -5.42 15.05 12.22
N VAL A 128 -5.97 14.40 11.21
CA VAL A 128 -6.75 15.01 10.15
C VAL A 128 -8.16 14.42 10.20
N ALA A 129 -9.17 15.30 10.27
CA ALA A 129 -10.57 14.90 10.16
C ALA A 129 -11.20 15.47 8.88
N ARG A 130 -12.13 14.69 8.33
CA ARG A 130 -12.95 15.06 7.17
C ARG A 130 -14.38 14.61 7.40
N VAL A 131 -15.32 15.50 7.13
CA VAL A 131 -16.76 15.26 7.27
C VAL A 131 -17.36 15.14 5.87
N PHE A 132 -18.21 14.13 5.70
CA PHE A 132 -18.89 13.83 4.46
C PHE A 132 -20.40 13.76 4.74
N LEU A 133 -21.15 14.60 4.04
CA LEU A 133 -22.61 14.66 4.11
C LEU A 133 -23.26 13.71 3.11
N THR A 134 -22.53 13.33 2.05
CA THR A 134 -23.05 12.42 1.03
C THR A 134 -22.05 11.33 0.64
N ALA A 135 -22.58 10.19 0.18
CA ALA A 135 -21.76 9.09 -0.35
C ALA A 135 -20.88 9.53 -1.54
N THR A 136 -21.37 10.49 -2.33
CA THR A 136 -20.64 11.05 -3.47
C THR A 136 -19.44 11.88 -3.01
N GLU A 137 -19.59 12.73 -1.99
CA GLU A 137 -18.48 13.50 -1.42
C GLU A 137 -17.36 12.57 -0.95
N LEU A 138 -17.70 11.55 -0.18
CA LEU A 138 -16.73 10.57 0.29
C LEU A 138 -16.09 9.80 -0.87
N SER A 139 -16.87 9.34 -1.85
CA SER A 139 -16.34 8.62 -3.01
C SER A 139 -15.39 9.49 -3.84
N ASN A 140 -15.64 10.80 -3.93
CA ASN A 140 -14.78 11.74 -4.64
C ASN A 140 -13.49 12.01 -3.88
N GLU A 141 -13.55 12.20 -2.55
CA GLU A 141 -12.37 12.36 -1.71
C GLU A 141 -11.48 11.12 -1.81
N TRP A 142 -12.07 9.93 -1.69
CA TRP A 142 -11.33 8.69 -1.89
C TRP A 142 -10.64 8.63 -3.25
N LYS A 143 -11.36 8.93 -4.33
CA LYS A 143 -10.76 8.97 -5.66
C LYS A 143 -9.59 9.94 -5.70
N TYR A 144 -9.73 11.13 -5.14
CA TYR A 144 -8.70 12.16 -5.19
C TYR A 144 -7.45 11.79 -4.36
N GLU A 145 -7.65 11.36 -3.13
CA GLU A 145 -6.58 11.05 -2.19
C GLU A 145 -5.84 9.76 -2.57
N LYS A 146 -6.58 8.77 -3.08
CA LYS A 146 -5.99 7.54 -3.64
C LYS A 146 -5.06 7.82 -4.82
N LEU A 147 -5.45 8.71 -5.74
CA LEU A 147 -4.59 9.14 -6.86
C LEU A 147 -3.31 9.85 -6.39
N ARG A 148 -3.37 10.48 -5.21
CA ARG A 148 -2.22 11.11 -4.56
C ARG A 148 -1.41 10.13 -3.70
N GLY A 149 -1.77 8.84 -3.76
CA GLY A 149 -1.17 7.77 -2.96
C GLY A 149 -1.27 8.00 -1.46
N SER A 150 -2.26 8.78 -1.03
CA SER A 150 -2.63 9.01 0.36
C SER A 150 -3.61 7.92 0.80
N TRP A 151 -3.52 7.52 2.07
CA TRP A 151 -4.53 6.64 2.67
C TRP A 151 -5.80 7.41 3.12
N LEU A 152 -5.94 8.69 2.79
CA LEU A 152 -7.18 9.42 3.08
C LEU A 152 -8.34 8.78 2.27
N GLY A 153 -9.28 8.15 2.99
CA GLY A 153 -10.35 7.31 2.42
C GLY A 153 -10.65 6.07 3.24
N GLY A 154 -9.75 5.66 4.13
CA GLY A 154 -9.97 4.64 5.17
C GLY A 154 -10.47 3.28 4.71
N GLU A 155 -11.19 2.57 5.59
CA GLU A 155 -11.77 1.22 5.31
C GLU A 155 -12.58 1.16 3.99
N PHE A 156 -13.09 2.30 3.52
CA PHE A 156 -13.85 2.43 2.28
C PHE A 156 -13.04 2.20 1.01
N GLY A 157 -11.72 2.27 1.06
CA GLY A 157 -10.87 1.98 -0.10
C GLY A 157 -11.06 0.56 -0.68
N HIS A 158 -11.75 -0.32 0.07
CA HIS A 158 -12.14 -1.66 -0.33
C HIS A 158 -13.58 -1.80 -0.84
N SER A 159 -14.40 -0.76 -0.72
CA SER A 159 -15.80 -0.81 -1.11
C SER A 159 -15.93 -0.93 -2.63
N LYS A 160 -16.77 -1.86 -3.08
CA LYS A 160 -16.86 -2.24 -4.51
C LYS A 160 -17.76 -1.30 -5.32
N SER A 161 -18.58 -0.48 -4.66
CA SER A 161 -19.51 0.43 -5.34
C SER A 161 -20.01 1.56 -4.44
N LEU A 162 -20.46 2.66 -5.06
CA LEU A 162 -21.12 3.76 -4.36
C LEU A 162 -22.35 3.32 -3.56
N ALA A 163 -23.08 2.30 -4.04
CA ALA A 163 -24.25 1.77 -3.35
C ALA A 163 -23.89 1.11 -2.00
N ASP A 164 -22.74 0.43 -1.94
CA ASP A 164 -22.21 -0.18 -0.71
C ASP A 164 -21.85 0.91 0.31
N ILE A 165 -21.10 1.93 -0.13
CA ILE A 165 -20.78 3.14 0.67
C ILE A 165 -22.07 3.77 1.21
N TYR A 166 -23.05 4.03 0.33
CA TYR A 166 -24.32 4.63 0.73
C TYR A 166 -25.05 3.79 1.78
N SER A 167 -25.21 2.49 1.51
CA SER A 167 -25.96 1.60 2.40
C SER A 167 -25.34 1.52 3.80
N ARG A 168 -24.01 1.51 3.88
CA ARG A 168 -23.27 1.31 5.12
C ARG A 168 -23.18 2.58 5.98
N PHE A 169 -23.16 3.77 5.37
CA PHE A 169 -22.80 5.00 6.10
C PHE A 169 -23.72 6.19 5.91
N PHE A 170 -24.54 6.20 4.86
CA PHE A 170 -25.44 7.33 4.54
C PHE A 170 -26.91 6.94 4.54
N SER A 171 -27.21 5.65 4.75
CA SER A 171 -28.59 5.22 4.92
C SER A 171 -29.19 5.85 6.18
N ASN A 172 -30.50 6.12 6.16
CA ASN A 172 -31.22 6.72 7.29
C ASN A 172 -30.79 8.16 7.67
N ASN A 173 -30.46 8.99 6.66
CA ASN A 173 -30.08 10.40 6.81
C ASN A 173 -28.92 10.55 7.80
N GLN A 174 -27.83 9.88 7.46
CA GLN A 174 -26.58 9.89 8.20
C GLN A 174 -25.50 10.56 7.38
N ALA A 175 -24.65 11.26 8.10
CA ALA A 175 -23.40 11.78 7.63
C ALA A 175 -22.29 11.04 8.38
N THR A 176 -21.10 11.02 7.77
CA THR A 176 -19.95 10.32 8.33
C THR A 176 -18.75 11.23 8.37
N ALA A 177 -17.87 10.99 9.33
CA ALA A 177 -16.55 11.58 9.35
C ALA A 177 -15.48 10.49 9.43
N ILE A 178 -14.35 10.76 8.80
CA ILE A 178 -13.13 9.96 8.93
C ILE A 178 -12.11 10.84 9.64
N THR A 179 -11.57 10.33 10.74
CA THR A 179 -10.44 10.92 11.45
C THR A 179 -9.27 9.95 11.41
N GLN A 180 -8.10 10.47 11.06
CA GLN A 180 -6.87 9.71 10.95
C GLN A 180 -5.78 10.38 11.77
N LYS A 181 -5.15 9.64 12.68
CA LYS A 181 -3.97 10.06 13.45
C LYS A 181 -2.77 9.23 12.98
N PRO A 182 -1.92 9.80 12.11
CA PRO A 182 -0.70 9.14 11.67
C PRO A 182 0.38 9.14 12.77
N TYR A 183 1.19 8.09 12.78
CA TYR A 183 2.40 7.91 13.59
C TYR A 183 3.54 7.58 12.65
N VAL A 184 4.21 8.61 12.17
CA VAL A 184 5.32 8.50 11.21
C VAL A 184 6.56 7.96 11.92
N LEU A 185 7.13 6.90 11.37
CA LEU A 185 8.42 6.38 11.78
C LEU A 185 9.55 7.01 10.95
N TYR A 186 9.39 7.00 9.63
CA TYR A 186 10.40 7.50 8.71
C TYR A 186 9.81 7.83 7.34
N ARG A 187 10.49 8.72 6.64
CA ARG A 187 10.27 9.02 5.22
C ARG A 187 11.42 8.40 4.44
N LEU A 188 11.10 7.67 3.37
CA LEU A 188 12.09 7.04 2.49
C LEU A 188 12.05 7.69 1.14
N ARG A 189 13.23 7.89 0.53
CA ARG A 189 13.40 8.27 -0.86
C ARG A 189 14.45 7.37 -1.51
N VAL A 190 14.23 6.97 -2.76
CA VAL A 190 15.24 6.25 -3.55
C VAL A 190 15.74 7.14 -4.68
N GLU A 191 17.06 7.35 -4.72
CA GLU A 191 17.68 8.21 -5.74
C GLU A 191 17.99 7.44 -7.03
N ASN A 192 18.32 6.15 -6.92
CA ASN A 192 18.73 5.32 -8.05
C ASN A 192 17.73 4.18 -8.27
N LEU A 193 17.05 4.21 -9.41
CA LEU A 193 16.00 3.26 -9.78
C LEU A 193 16.57 2.03 -10.50
N ARG A 194 17.43 1.29 -9.81
CA ARG A 194 17.98 0.05 -10.36
C ARG A 194 16.92 -1.04 -10.32
N LEU A 195 16.46 -1.46 -11.50
CA LEU A 195 15.42 -2.49 -11.63
C LEU A 195 15.94 -3.87 -11.20
N ASN A 196 15.07 -4.63 -10.53
CA ASN A 196 15.33 -6.05 -10.28
C ASN A 196 15.18 -6.87 -11.55
N LYS A 197 15.74 -8.09 -11.53
CA LYS A 197 15.76 -8.97 -12.70
C LYS A 197 14.37 -9.30 -13.24
N TYR A 198 13.32 -9.32 -12.41
CA TYR A 198 11.97 -9.65 -12.84
C TYR A 198 11.32 -8.49 -13.59
N ALA A 199 11.51 -7.26 -13.10
CA ALA A 199 11.08 -6.05 -13.80
C ALA A 199 11.79 -5.89 -15.14
N LYS A 200 13.13 -6.09 -15.17
CA LYS A 200 13.92 -6.08 -16.41
C LYS A 200 13.42 -7.11 -17.42
N GLN A 201 13.17 -8.35 -16.98
CA GLN A 201 12.63 -9.40 -17.83
C GLN A 201 11.22 -9.09 -18.35
N ALA A 202 10.35 -8.48 -17.53
CA ALA A 202 9.01 -8.10 -17.94
C ALA A 202 9.03 -7.02 -19.02
N ILE A 203 9.91 -6.00 -18.89
CA ILE A 203 10.10 -4.97 -19.91
C ILE A 203 10.66 -5.57 -21.19
N ALA A 204 11.66 -6.46 -21.10
CA ALA A 204 12.29 -7.08 -22.28
C ALA A 204 11.32 -7.96 -23.09
N GLN A 205 10.18 -8.36 -22.51
CA GLN A 205 9.14 -9.12 -23.21
C GLN A 205 8.15 -8.21 -23.97
N LEU A 206 8.17 -6.90 -23.72
CA LEU A 206 7.30 -5.97 -24.43
C LEU A 206 7.81 -5.76 -25.87
N PRO A 207 6.94 -5.94 -26.89
CA PRO A 207 7.32 -5.69 -28.26
C PRO A 207 7.50 -4.18 -28.51
N THR A 208 8.41 -3.82 -29.42
CA THR A 208 8.63 -2.42 -29.82
C THR A 208 7.43 -1.79 -30.52
N THR A 209 6.60 -2.61 -31.18
CA THR A 209 5.31 -2.18 -31.72
C THR A 209 4.23 -2.46 -30.69
N TYR A 210 3.38 -1.46 -30.42
CA TYR A 210 2.30 -1.58 -29.44
C TYR A 210 1.46 -2.85 -29.67
N ASN A 211 1.41 -3.68 -28.63
CA ASN A 211 0.55 -4.85 -28.55
C ASN A 211 -0.32 -4.71 -27.31
N GLU A 212 -1.61 -4.42 -27.52
CA GLU A 212 -2.54 -4.12 -26.43
C GLU A 212 -2.54 -5.19 -25.34
N THR A 213 -2.58 -6.48 -25.69
CA THR A 213 -2.62 -7.58 -24.73
C THR A 213 -1.37 -7.62 -23.85
N LEU A 214 -0.17 -7.60 -24.45
CA LEU A 214 1.08 -7.70 -23.69
C LEU A 214 1.33 -6.46 -22.82
N TYR A 215 0.98 -5.28 -23.31
CA TYR A 215 1.07 -4.04 -22.53
C TYR A 215 0.07 -4.03 -21.38
N ASN A 216 -1.17 -4.45 -21.60
CA ASN A 216 -2.18 -4.53 -20.54
C ASN A 216 -1.81 -5.58 -19.49
N ASP A 217 -1.21 -6.71 -19.89
CA ASP A 217 -0.71 -7.72 -18.95
C ASP A 217 0.46 -7.17 -18.13
N PHE A 218 1.37 -6.39 -18.73
CA PHE A 218 2.42 -5.70 -17.99
C PHE A 218 1.83 -4.72 -16.97
N LEU A 219 0.95 -3.80 -17.40
CA LEU A 219 0.33 -2.79 -16.54
C LEU A 219 -0.47 -3.40 -15.40
N ARG A 220 -1.13 -4.55 -15.63
CA ARG A 220 -1.88 -5.26 -14.59
C ARG A 220 -0.99 -5.78 -13.46
N ASN A 221 0.25 -6.17 -13.77
CA ASN A 221 1.17 -6.77 -12.80
C ASN A 221 2.14 -5.76 -12.19
N TRP A 222 2.55 -4.77 -12.97
CA TRP A 222 3.60 -3.80 -12.64
C TRP A 222 3.09 -2.36 -12.55
N GLY A 223 1.79 -2.15 -12.70
CA GLY A 223 1.19 -0.83 -12.62
C GLY A 223 1.70 0.11 -13.70
N THR A 224 1.56 1.39 -13.41
CA THR A 224 1.87 2.49 -14.31
C THR A 224 3.11 3.28 -13.89
N HIS A 225 3.44 3.25 -12.60
CA HIS A 225 4.50 4.06 -11.98
C HIS A 225 5.30 3.24 -10.96
N ILE A 226 6.49 3.72 -10.61
CA ILE A 226 7.31 3.24 -9.49
C ILE A 226 7.32 4.29 -8.39
N VAL A 227 7.09 3.86 -7.14
CA VAL A 227 7.15 4.71 -5.94
C VAL A 227 8.59 5.11 -5.65
N GLN A 228 8.85 6.42 -5.61
CA GLN A 228 10.18 6.98 -5.44
C GLN A 228 10.37 7.59 -4.04
N GLN A 229 9.30 8.12 -3.45
CA GLN A 229 9.29 8.62 -2.09
C GLN A 229 8.00 8.24 -1.36
N SER A 230 8.12 7.80 -0.11
CA SER A 230 7.01 7.34 0.72
C SER A 230 7.17 7.72 2.18
N LEU A 231 6.05 8.00 2.84
CA LEU A 231 5.92 8.19 4.28
C LEU A 231 5.44 6.89 4.93
N ILE A 232 6.20 6.41 5.91
CA ILE A 232 6.02 5.09 6.53
C ILE A 232 5.82 5.22 8.03
N GLY A 233 4.93 4.40 8.57
CA GLY A 233 4.68 4.36 10.01
C GLY A 233 3.45 3.55 10.34
N GLY A 234 2.53 4.13 11.09
CA GLY A 234 1.25 3.52 11.43
C GLY A 234 0.16 4.58 11.54
N MET A 235 -1.07 4.12 11.70
CA MET A 235 -2.19 5.05 11.79
C MET A 235 -3.30 4.49 12.64
N HIS A 236 -3.83 5.35 13.51
CA HIS A 236 -5.12 5.14 14.13
C HIS A 236 -6.17 5.81 13.25
N GLU A 237 -7.18 5.06 12.82
CA GLU A 237 -8.28 5.60 12.03
C GLU A 237 -9.60 5.30 12.73
N GLN A 238 -10.40 6.36 12.86
CA GLN A 238 -11.76 6.29 13.38
C GLN A 238 -12.73 6.79 12.33
N GLN A 239 -13.81 6.05 12.18
CA GLN A 239 -14.94 6.49 11.40
C GLN A 239 -16.15 6.66 12.30
N VAL A 240 -16.75 7.85 12.21
CA VAL A 240 -17.87 8.26 13.02
C VAL A 240 -19.09 8.48 12.14
N LEU A 241 -20.25 8.03 12.60
CA LEU A 241 -21.55 8.31 12.02
C LEU A 241 -22.35 9.21 12.94
N PHE A 242 -23.08 10.15 12.35
CA PHE A 242 -24.03 11.02 13.05
C PHE A 242 -25.28 11.17 12.19
N LYS A 243 -26.40 11.46 12.86
CA LYS A 243 -27.63 11.85 12.14
C LYS A 243 -27.43 13.24 11.56
N ASP A 244 -27.90 13.46 10.33
CA ASP A 244 -27.75 14.76 9.63
C ASP A 244 -28.34 15.93 10.41
N CYS A 245 -29.35 15.67 11.24
CA CYS A 245 -29.96 16.68 12.10
C CYS A 245 -29.02 17.26 13.17
N ILE A 246 -27.83 16.68 13.39
CA ILE A 246 -26.82 17.19 14.33
C ILE A 246 -26.41 18.64 14.03
N PHE A 247 -26.54 19.07 12.77
CA PHE A 247 -26.21 20.41 12.30
C PHE A 247 -27.35 21.44 12.44
N SER A 248 -28.56 21.04 12.86
CA SER A 248 -29.78 21.86 12.76
C SER A 248 -30.43 22.24 14.10
N PHE A 249 -29.86 21.88 15.26
CA PHE A 249 -30.44 22.15 16.58
C PHE A 249 -29.86 23.39 17.28
N ASN A 250 -30.59 23.98 18.24
CA ASN A 250 -30.02 24.96 19.17
C ASN A 250 -28.97 24.26 20.06
N GLY A 251 -27.71 24.69 19.99
CA GLY A 251 -26.56 23.95 20.52
C GLY A 251 -25.86 23.04 19.50
N ALA A 252 -26.20 23.18 18.20
CA ALA A 252 -25.59 22.44 17.11
C ALA A 252 -24.07 22.60 17.09
N ILE A 253 -23.44 21.49 16.75
CA ILE A 253 -22.06 21.44 16.32
C ILE A 253 -22.03 22.11 14.95
N THR A 254 -21.23 23.17 14.80
CA THR A 254 -20.97 23.76 13.50
C THR A 254 -19.96 22.87 12.76
N SER A 255 -19.94 22.93 11.42
CA SER A 255 -18.88 22.23 10.67
C SER A 255 -17.48 22.62 11.17
N ASP A 256 -17.32 23.86 11.65
CA ASP A 256 -16.04 24.42 12.10
C ASP A 256 -15.57 23.87 13.45
N ASN A 257 -16.47 23.49 14.37
CA ASN A 257 -16.10 22.90 15.66
C ASN A 257 -16.17 21.36 15.66
N LEU A 258 -16.83 20.74 14.68
CA LEU A 258 -16.87 19.28 14.53
C LEU A 258 -15.47 18.69 14.30
N ASP A 259 -14.64 19.35 13.49
CA ASP A 259 -13.26 18.93 13.21
C ASP A 259 -12.41 18.87 14.50
N ASP A 260 -12.53 19.86 15.39
CA ASP A 260 -11.85 19.87 16.69
C ASP A 260 -12.33 18.73 17.60
N TYR A 261 -13.65 18.49 17.68
CA TYR A 261 -14.18 17.37 18.46
C TYR A 261 -13.70 16.02 17.92
N LEU A 262 -13.73 15.82 16.60
CA LEU A 262 -13.26 14.60 15.95
C LEU A 262 -11.78 14.34 16.24
N LYS A 263 -10.94 15.39 16.19
CA LYS A 263 -9.51 15.29 16.50
C LYS A 263 -9.26 15.00 17.98
N LYS A 264 -10.01 15.61 18.89
CA LYS A 264 -9.94 15.32 20.33
C LYS A 264 -10.37 13.89 20.64
N ASP A 265 -11.39 13.39 19.95
CA ASP A 265 -11.94 12.06 20.14
C ASP A 265 -10.92 10.96 19.81
N ILE A 266 -10.23 11.09 18.67
CA ILE A 266 -9.17 10.13 18.28
C ILE A 266 -7.96 10.21 19.21
N LEU A 267 -7.70 11.38 19.80
CA LEU A 267 -6.65 11.58 20.80
C LEU A 267 -7.07 11.10 22.20
N SER A 268 -8.30 10.59 22.36
CA SER A 268 -8.88 10.23 23.67
C SER A 268 -8.86 11.39 24.68
N GLU A 269 -8.96 12.62 24.20
CA GLU A 269 -9.02 13.82 25.03
C GLU A 269 -10.42 14.06 25.58
N THR A 270 -10.51 14.87 26.65
CA THR A 270 -11.80 15.24 27.23
C THR A 270 -12.60 16.11 26.24
N LEU A 271 -13.73 15.58 25.76
CA LEU A 271 -14.53 16.25 24.73
C LEU A 271 -15.31 17.47 25.23
N GLY A 272 -15.48 17.66 26.55
CA GLY A 272 -16.12 18.83 27.17
C GLY A 272 -17.60 19.08 26.81
N ASN A 273 -18.12 18.45 25.76
CA ASN A 273 -19.47 18.62 25.22
C ASN A 273 -20.17 17.26 25.11
N SER A 274 -21.18 17.03 25.96
CA SER A 274 -21.99 15.81 25.94
C SER A 274 -22.80 15.66 24.65
N PHE A 275 -23.15 16.75 23.97
CA PHE A 275 -24.00 16.69 22.78
C PHE A 275 -23.37 15.92 21.62
N TYR A 276 -22.10 16.18 21.31
CA TYR A 276 -21.31 15.40 20.34
C TYR A 276 -21.19 13.95 20.81
N ALA A 277 -20.77 13.79 22.07
CA ALA A 277 -20.43 12.49 22.60
C ALA A 277 -21.63 11.52 22.58
N ASP A 278 -22.83 12.04 22.90
CA ASP A 278 -24.08 11.28 22.98
C ASP A 278 -24.69 10.92 21.61
N ARG A 279 -24.28 11.61 20.53
CA ARG A 279 -24.92 11.50 19.20
C ARG A 279 -24.04 10.84 18.14
N ARG A 280 -22.75 10.66 18.45
CA ARG A 280 -21.81 10.00 17.57
C ARG A 280 -21.91 8.48 17.73
N ILE A 281 -21.73 7.77 16.62
CA ILE A 281 -21.59 6.31 16.59
C ILE A 281 -20.25 6.01 15.94
N ILE A 282 -19.31 5.45 16.69
CA ILE A 282 -18.04 4.99 16.12
C ILE A 282 -18.32 3.69 15.37
N SER A 283 -18.31 3.75 14.04
CA SER A 283 -18.59 2.60 13.17
C SER A 283 -17.33 1.81 12.82
N VAL A 284 -16.17 2.46 12.83
CA VAL A 284 -14.86 1.85 12.57
C VAL A 284 -13.86 2.46 13.54
N ASP A 285 -13.04 1.61 14.14
CA ASP A 285 -11.94 2.00 15.03
C ASP A 285 -10.82 0.96 14.94
N HIS A 286 -9.79 1.27 14.14
CA HIS A 286 -8.70 0.34 13.88
C HIS A 286 -7.34 1.01 13.76
N TRP A 287 -6.32 0.17 13.93
CA TRP A 287 -4.92 0.54 13.89
C TRP A 287 -4.27 -0.16 12.69
N LEU A 288 -3.53 0.59 11.89
CA LEU A 288 -2.85 0.13 10.68
C LEU A 288 -1.35 0.07 10.92
N GLY A 289 -0.73 -1.05 10.56
CA GLY A 289 0.63 -1.36 11.00
C GLY A 289 0.67 -1.89 12.45
N GLY A 290 1.84 -2.34 12.89
CA GLY A 290 2.04 -3.01 14.17
C GLY A 290 1.16 -4.25 14.32
N ASP A 291 0.73 -4.55 15.55
CA ASP A 291 -0.35 -5.51 15.80
C ASP A 291 -1.68 -4.78 15.88
N SER A 292 -2.53 -4.93 14.86
CA SER A 292 -3.87 -4.33 14.79
C SER A 292 -4.82 -4.72 15.95
N THR A 293 -4.47 -5.76 16.72
CA THR A 293 -5.24 -6.19 17.89
C THR A 293 -4.79 -5.52 19.19
N GLU A 294 -3.61 -4.88 19.20
CA GLU A 294 -3.14 -4.10 20.34
C GLU A 294 -3.95 -2.81 20.47
N LYS A 295 -4.46 -2.55 21.67
CA LYS A 295 -5.31 -1.39 21.98
C LYS A 295 -4.59 -0.34 22.83
N ASN A 296 -3.42 -0.68 23.37
CA ASN A 296 -2.55 0.27 24.04
C ASN A 296 -1.66 0.99 23.02
N GLU A 297 -1.89 2.29 22.81
CA GLU A 297 -1.14 3.12 21.85
C GLU A 297 0.37 3.01 22.04
N THR A 298 0.87 3.12 23.28
CA THR A 298 2.31 3.07 23.58
C THR A 298 2.91 1.72 23.19
N ARG A 299 2.24 0.61 23.53
CA ARG A 299 2.72 -0.73 23.18
C ARG A 299 2.63 -0.99 21.68
N TRP A 300 1.56 -0.51 21.03
CA TRP A 300 1.41 -0.59 19.60
C TRP A 300 2.52 0.17 18.86
N GLN A 301 2.88 1.38 19.31
CA GLN A 301 4.00 2.16 18.76
C GLN A 301 5.35 1.43 18.89
N GLN A 302 5.59 0.74 20.01
CA GLN A 302 6.84 -0.01 20.22
C GLN A 302 7.04 -1.16 19.23
N ILE A 303 5.96 -1.77 18.75
CA ILE A 303 6.00 -2.90 17.79
C ILE A 303 5.72 -2.44 16.35
N LEU A 304 5.50 -1.15 16.13
CA LEU A 304 5.11 -0.60 14.84
C LEU A 304 6.21 -0.75 13.79
N VAL A 305 7.47 -0.59 14.20
CA VAL A 305 8.65 -0.70 13.33
C VAL A 305 8.83 -2.10 12.73
N ASP A 306 8.33 -3.14 13.39
CA ASP A 306 8.41 -4.52 12.92
C ASP A 306 7.33 -4.84 11.87
N ASN A 307 6.26 -4.05 11.83
CA ASN A 307 5.17 -4.22 10.88
C ASN A 307 4.57 -2.88 10.43
N PRO A 308 5.36 -1.97 9.83
CA PRO A 308 4.86 -0.65 9.48
C PRO A 308 3.90 -0.71 8.30
N ALA A 309 3.07 0.30 8.18
CA ALA A 309 2.16 0.54 7.07
C ALA A 309 2.62 1.73 6.22
N LEU A 310 2.24 1.72 4.94
CA LEU A 310 2.38 2.85 4.04
C LEU A 310 1.32 3.90 4.39
N LEU A 311 1.77 5.09 4.79
CA LEU A 311 0.88 6.21 5.11
C LEU A 311 0.57 7.04 3.87
N LYS A 312 1.61 7.32 3.08
CA LYS A 312 1.51 8.19 1.91
C LYS A 312 2.62 7.89 0.90
N ILE A 313 2.27 7.96 -0.39
CA ILE A 313 3.23 8.07 -1.49
C ILE A 313 3.37 9.55 -1.80
N GLU A 314 4.60 10.05 -1.77
CA GLU A 314 4.89 11.49 -1.97
C GLU A 314 5.45 11.76 -3.36
N GLU A 315 6.21 10.82 -3.91
CA GLU A 315 6.77 10.90 -5.26
C GLU A 315 6.72 9.54 -5.95
N TYR A 316 6.47 9.56 -7.25
CA TYR A 316 6.49 8.40 -8.12
C TYR A 316 6.92 8.82 -9.53
N VAL A 317 7.39 7.86 -10.31
CA VAL A 317 7.89 8.07 -11.68
C VAL A 317 7.23 7.08 -12.63
N PRO A 318 6.82 7.50 -13.84
CA PRO A 318 6.23 6.58 -14.81
C PRO A 318 7.27 5.62 -15.37
N TRP A 319 6.83 4.44 -15.80
CA TRP A 319 7.72 3.44 -16.42
C TRP A 319 8.50 3.97 -17.62
N SER A 320 7.93 4.92 -18.39
CA SER A 320 8.59 5.56 -19.53
C SER A 320 9.95 6.15 -19.15
N ASP A 321 10.01 6.85 -18.03
CA ASP A 321 11.18 7.61 -17.61
C ASP A 321 12.24 6.69 -17.00
N VAL A 322 11.82 5.55 -16.44
CA VAL A 322 12.72 4.55 -15.83
C VAL A 322 13.44 3.74 -16.89
N ILE A 323 12.74 3.37 -17.96
CA ILE A 323 13.28 2.55 -19.06
C ILE A 323 14.35 3.31 -19.86
N GLU A 324 14.26 4.63 -19.94
CA GLU A 324 15.27 5.48 -20.60
C GLU A 324 16.58 5.61 -19.78
N ILE A 325 16.55 5.34 -18.47
CA ILE A 325 17.67 5.53 -17.54
C ILE A 325 18.52 4.25 -17.32
N ASP A 326 17.99 3.06 -17.63
CA ASP A 326 18.69 1.77 -17.50
C ASP A 326 18.89 1.10 -18.89
N PRO A 327 19.69 1.70 -19.81
CA PRO A 327 19.96 1.12 -21.11
C PRO A 327 21.11 0.12 -21.00
N ASP A 328 20.84 -1.06 -20.42
CA ASP A 328 21.78 -2.20 -20.31
C ASP A 328 23.19 -1.94 -19.72
#